data_AF-A0A7X6P8T1-F1
#
_entry.id   AF-A0A7X6P8T1-F1
#
_cell.length_a   1.000
_cell.length_b   1.000
_cell.length_c   1.000
_cell.angle_alpha   90.00
_cell.angle_beta   90.00
_cell.angle_gamma   90.00
#
_symmetry.space_group_name_H-M   'P 1'
#
loop_
_entity.id
_entity.type
_entity.pdbx_description
1 polymer ?
#
loop_
_entity_poly.entity_id
_entity_poly.type
_entity_poly.pdbx_seq_one_letter_code
_entity_poly.pdbx_strand_id
1 'polypeptide(L)'
;LYLQNTNNYCLNSLQYEIPQGILLLNNRYNIDTGNNDWGLHLNLKTDRVNLVLGSYRVRFGRGLVCGTGSRKLPDSPFKLYMPTSPSTYTPLGAAFIYQGNSLQTLVFASVQNRVARLKDERITSLPTTNSDNLSHTQENIYGTSVAWVNNSFQIAGLLYRQQYDRAFNDSLLVSNLNAYSLYAALKLPNNQISTELSYANHQLSTILSWNYHLKSFSQTLSYAQNTIYHQFPYALSASILNHNTDRKEINCDLKWNVLTNTNLQIHYSINIGPAFSGEPFSRFISSLAYDKRGTRWKLNFYQYDRELITWIDSTYISTIPEHYRIQTTGHLPITTYLFQQFEFSYTLQNKEDYTKNTYHFQYFLGYKKSIWEMRLGYTSWQSPHNFYIADEISPEYYSMCSSEETAISITTGLKFKEAAFSLYGEKSLLSSKKYRIRIQLKVSIF
;
A
#
# COMPACT_ATOMS: atom_id res chain seq x y z
N LEU A 1 1.52 -2.38 22.93
CA LEU A 1 2.74 -3.15 22.63
C LEU A 1 2.37 -4.25 21.65
N TYR A 2 2.87 -4.17 20.41
CA TYR A 2 2.68 -5.22 19.42
C TYR A 2 3.97 -6.06 19.39
N LEU A 3 3.85 -7.38 19.52
CA LEU A 3 4.97 -8.34 19.44
C LEU A 3 4.59 -9.41 18.44
N GLN A 4 5.23 -9.40 17.27
CA GLN A 4 5.07 -10.43 16.24
C GLN A 4 6.39 -11.17 16.08
N ASN A 5 6.37 -12.49 16.25
CA ASN A 5 7.50 -13.36 15.93
C ASN A 5 7.17 -14.04 14.60
N THR A 6 7.63 -13.47 13.49
CA THR A 6 7.71 -14.21 12.22
C THR A 6 9.05 -14.94 12.22
N ASN A 7 9.23 -15.96 11.38
CA ASN A 7 10.40 -16.85 11.43
C ASN A 7 11.78 -16.14 11.38
N ASN A 8 11.86 -14.82 11.11
CA ASN A 8 13.12 -14.11 10.91
C ASN A 8 13.17 -12.70 11.56
N TYR A 9 12.10 -12.15 12.17
CA TYR A 9 12.15 -10.83 12.84
C TYR A 9 11.06 -10.59 13.90
N CYS A 10 11.33 -9.64 14.81
CA CYS A 10 10.42 -9.09 15.80
C CYS A 10 10.11 -7.60 15.50
N LEU A 11 8.83 -7.23 15.36
CA LEU A 11 8.40 -5.83 15.21
C LEU A 11 7.78 -5.32 16.52
N ASN A 12 8.35 -4.25 17.05
CA ASN A 12 7.92 -3.52 18.24
C ASN A 12 7.40 -2.13 17.83
N SER A 13 6.10 -1.88 18.02
CA SER A 13 5.51 -0.56 17.79
C SER A 13 4.94 0.01 19.08
N LEU A 14 5.36 1.23 19.42
CA LEU A 14 4.83 2.06 20.49
C LEU A 14 4.20 3.30 19.88
N GLN A 15 2.88 3.40 19.97
CA GLN A 15 2.13 4.61 19.66
C GLN A 15 1.69 5.24 20.98
N TYR A 16 2.08 6.49 21.21
CA TYR A 16 1.74 7.26 22.38
C TYR A 16 0.96 8.51 21.93
N GLU A 17 -0.28 8.61 22.40
CA GLU A 17 -1.12 9.78 22.16
C GLU A 17 -0.76 10.86 23.17
N ILE A 18 -0.43 12.05 22.66
CA ILE A 18 -0.16 13.25 23.46
C ILE A 18 -1.24 14.28 23.19
N PRO A 19 -1.48 15.24 24.10
CA PRO A 19 -2.37 16.35 23.81
C PRO A 19 -1.96 17.01 22.48
N GLN A 20 -2.88 17.00 21.51
CA GLN A 20 -2.67 17.55 20.17
C GLN A 20 -1.56 16.85 19.36
N GLY A 21 -1.31 15.55 19.57
CA GLY A 21 -0.32 14.84 18.75
C GLY A 21 -0.21 13.34 18.98
N ILE A 22 0.67 12.72 18.19
CA ILE A 22 0.98 11.30 18.26
C ILE A 22 2.50 11.12 18.12
N LEU A 23 3.09 10.40 19.07
CA LEU A 23 4.45 9.87 18.94
C LEU A 23 4.36 8.39 18.55
N LEU A 24 5.05 8.02 17.49
CA LEU A 24 5.20 6.64 17.04
C LEU A 24 6.69 6.28 17.04
N LEU A 25 7.03 5.24 17.81
CA LEU A 25 8.33 4.59 17.81
C LEU A 25 8.17 3.17 17.29
N ASN A 26 8.88 2.85 16.22
CA ASN A 26 8.90 1.53 15.62
C ASN A 26 10.32 0.98 15.68
N ASN A 27 10.45 -0.26 16.11
CA ASN A 27 11.69 -1.02 16.04
C ASN A 27 11.40 -2.36 15.39
N ARG A 28 12.22 -2.74 14.42
CA ARG A 28 12.27 -4.09 13.89
C ARG A 28 13.61 -4.71 14.21
N TYR A 29 13.60 -5.81 14.95
CA TYR A 29 14.76 -6.63 15.25
C TYR A 29 14.78 -7.88 14.35
N ASN A 30 15.78 -8.02 13.48
CA ASN A 30 16.00 -9.23 12.71
C ASN A 30 16.69 -10.28 13.58
N ILE A 31 16.07 -11.45 13.76
CA ILE A 31 16.57 -12.50 14.66
C ILE A 31 17.78 -13.21 14.06
N ASP A 32 17.83 -13.34 12.73
CA ASP A 32 18.90 -14.07 12.03
C ASP A 32 20.19 -13.23 11.97
N THR A 33 20.06 -11.92 11.80
CA THR A 33 21.21 -11.02 11.66
C THR A 33 21.52 -10.24 12.93
N GLY A 34 20.60 -10.19 13.90
CA GLY A 34 20.70 -9.37 15.11
C GLY A 34 20.48 -7.88 14.89
N ASN A 35 20.08 -7.45 13.69
CA ASN A 35 20.01 -6.04 13.31
C ASN A 35 18.71 -5.37 13.71
N ASN A 36 18.78 -4.05 13.94
CA ASN A 36 17.67 -3.24 14.38
C ASN A 36 17.38 -2.08 13.40
N ASP A 37 16.20 -2.07 12.80
CA ASP A 37 15.66 -0.92 12.07
C ASP A 37 14.80 -0.08 13.02
N TRP A 38 15.10 1.21 13.16
CA TRP A 38 14.34 2.13 14.00
C TRP A 38 13.64 3.21 13.16
N GLY A 39 12.40 3.51 13.52
CA GLY A 39 11.63 4.62 12.98
C GLY A 39 11.02 5.46 14.09
N LEU A 40 11.15 6.78 13.99
CA LEU A 40 10.53 7.75 14.89
C LEU A 40 9.62 8.66 14.06
N HIS A 41 8.40 8.88 14.52
CA HIS A 41 7.47 9.83 13.93
C HIS A 41 6.74 10.57 15.04
N LEU A 42 7.04 11.85 15.20
CA LEU A 42 6.30 12.76 16.08
C LEU A 42 5.43 13.65 15.21
N ASN A 43 4.12 13.62 15.42
CA ASN A 43 3.16 14.46 14.74
C ASN A 43 2.44 15.34 15.77
N LEU A 44 2.59 16.66 15.66
CA LEU A 44 1.96 17.66 16.49
C LEU A 44 0.97 18.44 15.63
N LYS A 45 -0.31 18.37 15.99
CA LYS A 45 -1.41 18.87 15.18
C LYS A 45 -2.40 19.71 15.99
N THR A 46 -2.61 20.93 15.53
CA THR A 46 -3.71 21.82 15.91
C THR A 46 -4.65 22.02 14.71
N ASP A 47 -5.67 22.87 14.86
CA ASP A 47 -6.58 23.21 13.76
C ASP A 47 -5.88 23.94 12.60
N ARG A 48 -4.78 24.65 12.88
CA ARG A 48 -4.06 25.46 11.88
C ARG A 48 -2.68 24.93 11.54
N VAL A 49 -2.12 24.02 12.32
CA VAL A 49 -0.74 23.58 12.17
C VAL A 49 -0.66 22.06 12.25
N ASN A 50 0.14 21.47 11.37
CA ASN A 50 0.57 20.09 11.48
C ASN A 50 2.09 20.04 11.27
N LEU A 51 2.82 19.78 12.36
CA LEU A 51 4.27 19.64 12.39
C LEU A 51 4.62 18.17 12.57
N VAL A 52 5.46 17.64 11.69
CA VAL A 52 6.01 16.30 11.79
C VAL A 52 7.52 16.35 11.91
N LEU A 53 8.07 15.63 12.89
CA LEU A 53 9.50 15.39 13.08
C LEU A 53 9.80 13.90 13.01
N GLY A 54 10.92 13.55 12.38
CA GLY A 54 11.32 12.17 12.13
C GLY A 54 10.91 11.69 10.74
N SER A 55 10.52 10.42 10.63
CA SER A 55 10.12 9.79 9.38
C SER A 55 8.73 10.28 8.97
N TYR A 56 8.58 10.76 7.74
CA TYR A 56 7.31 11.28 7.25
C TYR A 56 7.10 10.92 5.78
N ARG A 57 5.86 11.05 5.30
CA ARG A 57 5.55 10.91 3.88
C ARG A 57 4.71 12.09 3.41
N VAL A 58 5.28 12.90 2.54
CA VAL A 58 4.55 14.00 1.89
C VAL A 58 3.77 13.45 0.71
N ARG A 59 2.53 13.91 0.57
CA ARG A 59 1.78 13.83 -0.68
C ARG A 59 1.45 15.23 -1.15
N PHE A 60 1.71 15.51 -2.42
CA PHE A 60 1.19 16.68 -3.13
C PHE A 60 0.21 16.23 -4.21
N GLY A 61 -0.88 16.98 -4.40
CA GLY A 61 -1.87 16.75 -5.43
C GLY A 61 -2.38 15.31 -5.53
N ARG A 62 -2.24 14.74 -6.72
CA ARG A 62 -2.46 13.34 -7.10
C ARG A 62 -1.18 12.50 -7.05
N GLY A 63 -0.08 13.01 -6.51
CA GLY A 63 1.13 12.25 -6.21
C GLY A 63 2.02 11.95 -7.41
N LEU A 64 2.13 12.87 -8.37
CA LEU A 64 3.09 12.72 -9.48
C LEU A 64 4.54 12.87 -9.02
N VAL A 65 4.82 13.91 -8.21
CA VAL A 65 6.18 14.21 -7.73
C VAL A 65 6.44 13.60 -6.35
N CYS A 66 5.50 13.74 -5.41
CA CYS A 66 5.66 13.19 -4.07
C CYS A 66 4.35 12.61 -3.52
N GLY A 67 4.46 11.45 -2.90
CA GLY A 67 3.35 10.72 -2.27
C GLY A 67 2.76 9.63 -3.15
N THR A 68 1.59 9.14 -2.75
CA THR A 68 0.90 8.07 -3.47
C THR A 68 -0.20 8.64 -4.33
N GLY A 69 -0.25 8.27 -5.60
CA GLY A 69 -1.38 8.60 -6.46
C GLY A 69 -2.56 7.65 -6.30
N SER A 70 -2.84 7.25 -5.06
CA SER A 70 -4.10 6.56 -4.77
C SER A 70 -5.25 7.50 -5.06
N ARG A 71 -6.01 7.15 -6.11
CA ARG A 71 -7.14 7.92 -6.64
C ARG A 71 -8.35 7.93 -5.70
N LYS A 72 -8.32 7.10 -4.64
CA LYS A 72 -9.34 6.99 -3.58
C LYS A 72 -9.05 7.87 -2.36
N LEU A 73 -7.89 8.54 -2.29
CA LEU A 73 -7.56 9.38 -1.14
C LEU A 73 -8.36 10.69 -1.14
N PRO A 74 -8.77 11.21 0.04
CA PRO A 74 -9.57 12.42 0.12
C PRO A 74 -8.82 13.61 -0.46
N ASP A 75 -9.51 14.42 -1.26
CA ASP A 75 -8.91 15.56 -1.95
C ASP A 75 -8.42 16.62 -0.99
N SER A 76 -7.14 16.90 -1.14
CA SER A 76 -6.40 17.88 -0.37
C SER A 76 -5.14 18.15 -1.18
N PRO A 77 -4.75 19.44 -1.32
CA PRO A 77 -3.61 19.81 -2.14
C PRO A 77 -2.31 19.18 -1.63
N PHE A 78 -2.21 18.93 -0.32
CA PHE A 78 -1.12 18.17 0.25
C PHE A 78 -1.45 17.55 1.61
N LYS A 79 -0.77 16.45 1.95
CA LYS A 79 -0.93 15.72 3.22
C LYS A 79 0.39 15.19 3.73
N LEU A 80 0.49 15.06 5.04
CA LEU A 80 1.54 14.30 5.72
C LEU A 80 0.97 12.98 6.22
N TYR A 81 1.59 11.89 5.81
CA TYR A 81 1.26 10.53 6.24
C TYR A 81 2.36 10.00 7.14
N MET A 82 1.98 9.05 8.00
CA MET A 82 2.91 8.23 8.75
C MET A 82 3.79 7.39 7.81
N PRO A 83 5.01 7.03 8.23
CA PRO A 83 5.83 6.07 7.50
C PRO A 83 5.14 4.71 7.42
N THR A 84 5.43 3.94 6.38
CA THR A 84 4.86 2.60 6.16
C THR A 84 5.48 1.57 7.10
N SER A 85 6.81 1.63 7.28
CA SER A 85 7.58 0.65 8.05
C SER A 85 8.91 1.26 8.48
N PRO A 86 9.50 0.86 9.63
CA PRO A 86 10.84 1.29 10.02
C PRO A 86 11.95 0.82 9.06
N SER A 87 11.66 -0.17 8.22
CA SER A 87 12.64 -0.77 7.31
C SER A 87 12.59 -0.27 5.87
N THR A 88 11.49 0.38 5.49
CA THR A 88 11.34 1.01 4.20
C THR A 88 11.90 2.41 4.28
N TYR A 89 12.71 2.81 3.31
CA TYR A 89 13.16 4.20 3.25
C TYR A 89 11.94 5.13 3.17
N THR A 90 11.92 6.12 4.05
CA THR A 90 11.00 7.28 4.01
C THR A 90 11.79 8.54 4.36
N PRO A 91 11.43 9.73 3.86
CA PRO A 91 12.12 10.96 4.22
C PRO A 91 12.23 11.12 5.74
N LEU A 92 13.44 11.38 6.22
CA LEU A 92 13.74 11.59 7.63
C LEU A 92 14.13 13.06 7.86
N GLY A 93 13.31 13.80 8.61
CA GLY A 93 13.58 15.20 8.87
C GLY A 93 12.38 15.91 9.48
N ALA A 94 12.01 17.06 8.92
CA ALA A 94 10.89 17.87 9.39
C ALA A 94 9.96 18.23 8.25
N ALA A 95 8.66 18.23 8.53
CA ALA A 95 7.63 18.72 7.64
C ALA A 95 6.60 19.54 8.41
N PHE A 96 6.12 20.61 7.80
CA PHE A 96 5.22 21.57 8.42
C PHE A 96 4.13 21.97 7.44
N ILE A 97 2.88 21.85 7.88
CA ILE A 97 1.71 22.38 7.19
C ILE A 97 1.10 23.49 8.03
N TYR A 98 0.89 24.65 7.41
CA TYR A 98 0.05 25.72 7.93
C TYR A 98 -1.27 25.78 7.17
N GLN A 99 -2.38 25.87 7.89
CA GLN A 99 -3.74 25.96 7.39
C GLN A 99 -4.35 27.30 7.84
N GLY A 100 -4.26 28.29 6.96
CA GLY A 100 -5.12 29.47 7.04
C GLY A 100 -6.51 29.17 6.47
N ASN A 101 -7.38 30.18 6.44
CA ASN A 101 -8.76 30.00 5.97
C ASN A 101 -8.84 29.46 4.54
N SER A 102 -8.21 30.15 3.58
CA SER A 102 -8.15 29.73 2.18
C SER A 102 -6.74 29.56 1.66
N LEU A 103 -5.72 29.92 2.45
CA LEU A 103 -4.33 29.74 2.08
C LEU A 103 -3.73 28.64 2.94
N GLN A 104 -3.08 27.68 2.31
CA GLN A 104 -2.33 26.63 2.99
C GLN A 104 -0.90 26.63 2.47
N THR A 105 0.04 26.28 3.34
CA THR A 105 1.45 26.15 2.99
C THR A 105 2.01 24.86 3.54
N LEU A 106 2.85 24.21 2.77
CA LEU A 106 3.63 23.04 3.16
C LEU A 106 5.11 23.36 2.96
N VAL A 107 5.94 23.03 3.95
CA VAL A 107 7.40 23.03 3.83
C VAL A 107 7.92 21.71 4.38
N PHE A 108 8.89 21.10 3.72
CA PHE A 108 9.54 19.90 4.20
C PHE A 108 11.01 19.85 3.80
N ALA A 109 11.81 19.25 4.68
CA ALA A 109 13.21 18.99 4.45
C ALA A 109 13.61 17.67 5.12
N SER A 110 14.39 16.87 4.40
CA SER A 110 14.97 15.64 4.94
C SER A 110 16.41 15.50 4.51
N VAL A 111 17.20 14.90 5.41
CA VAL A 111 18.56 14.48 5.16
C VAL A 111 18.66 13.06 5.67
N GLN A 112 19.03 12.13 4.81
CA GLN A 112 19.18 10.74 5.20
C GLN A 112 20.39 10.08 4.53
N ASN A 113 21.06 9.20 5.26
CA ASN A 113 22.07 8.31 4.71
C ASN A 113 21.37 7.04 4.24
N ARG A 114 21.33 6.85 2.93
CA ARG A 114 20.63 5.73 2.30
C ARG A 114 21.62 4.69 1.82
N VAL A 115 21.31 3.43 2.07
CA VAL A 115 22.01 2.28 1.48
C VAL A 115 21.89 2.37 -0.06
N ALA A 116 23.02 2.24 -0.76
CA ALA A 116 23.10 2.29 -2.21
C ALA A 116 24.10 1.24 -2.72
N ARG A 117 23.77 0.60 -3.84
CA ARG A 117 24.77 -0.19 -4.57
C ARG A 117 25.66 0.75 -5.35
N LEU A 118 26.97 0.66 -5.13
CA LEU A 118 27.95 1.50 -5.80
C LEU A 118 28.84 0.67 -6.72
N LYS A 119 29.20 1.27 -7.86
CA LYS A 119 30.29 0.80 -8.72
C LYS A 119 31.08 2.03 -9.14
N ASP A 120 32.39 2.01 -8.94
CA ASP A 120 33.29 3.13 -9.27
C ASP A 120 32.81 4.47 -8.66
N GLU A 121 32.41 4.45 -7.38
CA GLU A 121 31.82 5.59 -6.63
C GLU A 121 30.52 6.18 -7.23
N ARG A 122 29.88 5.48 -8.16
CA ARG A 122 28.58 5.87 -8.74
C ARG A 122 27.46 4.95 -8.29
N ILE A 123 26.28 5.53 -8.09
CA ILE A 123 25.07 4.82 -7.69
C ILE A 123 24.59 3.96 -8.87
N THR A 124 24.57 2.64 -8.69
CA THR A 124 23.99 1.70 -9.65
C THR A 124 22.54 1.38 -9.34
N SER A 125 22.19 1.26 -8.05
CA SER A 125 20.80 1.13 -7.62
C SER A 125 20.58 1.58 -6.18
N LEU A 126 19.32 1.91 -5.89
CA LEU A 126 18.86 2.35 -4.58
C LEU A 126 17.82 1.35 -4.03
N PRO A 127 18.20 0.44 -3.14
CA PRO A 127 17.28 -0.48 -2.48
C PRO A 127 16.10 0.23 -1.80
N THR A 128 14.93 -0.39 -1.83
CA THR A 128 13.71 0.12 -1.18
C THR A 128 13.70 -0.11 0.34
N THR A 129 14.44 -1.12 0.81
CA THR A 129 14.56 -1.50 2.22
C THR A 129 15.98 -1.30 2.74
N ASN A 130 16.11 -1.11 4.06
CA ASN A 130 17.38 -1.17 4.75
C ASN A 130 18.01 -2.55 4.57
N SER A 131 19.30 -2.60 4.29
CA SER A 131 20.04 -3.85 4.12
C SER A 131 21.48 -3.67 4.59
N ASP A 132 22.03 -4.71 5.22
CA ASP A 132 23.23 -4.61 6.05
C ASP A 132 24.56 -4.63 5.28
N ASN A 133 24.54 -4.77 3.95
CA ASN A 133 25.73 -5.11 3.17
C ASN A 133 26.05 -4.16 2.00
N LEU A 134 25.67 -2.88 2.05
CA LEU A 134 25.98 -1.94 0.97
C LEU A 134 26.51 -0.61 1.48
N SER A 135 27.30 0.06 0.64
CA SER A 135 27.73 1.44 0.83
C SER A 135 26.55 2.39 1.01
N HIS A 136 26.80 3.59 1.54
CA HIS A 136 25.75 4.61 1.77
C HIS A 136 25.97 5.85 0.93
N THR A 137 24.91 6.42 0.38
CA THR A 137 24.84 7.75 -0.26
C THR A 137 23.99 8.69 0.59
N GLN A 138 24.40 9.94 0.74
CA GLN A 138 23.58 10.95 1.38
C GLN A 138 22.53 11.47 0.39
N GLU A 139 21.26 11.47 0.82
CA GLU A 139 20.14 12.02 0.08
C GLU A 139 19.54 13.20 0.85
N ASN A 140 19.46 14.34 0.18
CA ASN A 140 18.86 15.56 0.67
C ASN A 140 17.60 15.87 -0.14
N ILE A 141 16.50 16.16 0.54
CA ILE A 141 15.25 16.51 -0.12
C ILE A 141 14.72 17.78 0.50
N TYR A 142 14.27 18.69 -0.34
CA TYR A 142 13.51 19.84 0.09
C TYR A 142 12.27 20.01 -0.77
N GLY A 143 11.23 20.58 -0.19
CA GLY A 143 10.13 21.08 -0.97
C GLY A 143 9.29 22.09 -0.22
N THR A 144 8.65 22.94 -1.01
CA THR A 144 7.70 23.93 -0.52
C THR A 144 6.51 23.99 -1.45
N SER A 145 5.32 24.17 -0.88
CA SER A 145 4.09 24.28 -1.63
C SER A 145 3.17 25.32 -1.01
N VAL A 146 2.48 26.03 -1.88
CA VAL A 146 1.42 26.97 -1.50
C VAL A 146 0.16 26.55 -2.23
N ALA A 147 -0.96 26.53 -1.49
CA ALA A 147 -2.27 26.20 -2.03
C ALA A 147 -3.29 27.27 -1.67
N TRP A 148 -4.14 27.60 -2.63
CA TRP A 148 -5.39 28.30 -2.38
C TRP A 148 -6.54 27.29 -2.41
N VAL A 149 -7.30 27.21 -1.32
CA VAL A 149 -8.35 26.22 -1.07
C VAL A 149 -9.64 26.96 -0.74
N ASN A 150 -10.66 26.71 -1.55
CA ASN A 150 -12.02 27.13 -1.32
C ASN A 150 -12.95 25.89 -1.41
N ASN A 151 -14.22 26.04 -1.03
CA ASN A 151 -15.19 24.95 -0.98
C ASN A 151 -15.40 24.24 -2.33
N SER A 152 -15.29 25.00 -3.43
CA SER A 152 -15.54 24.51 -4.78
C SER A 152 -14.28 24.41 -5.65
N PHE A 153 -13.16 25.03 -5.25
CA PHE A 153 -11.97 25.08 -6.08
C PHE A 153 -10.70 25.05 -5.25
N GLN A 154 -9.68 24.36 -5.74
CA GLN A 154 -8.37 24.27 -5.13
C GLN A 154 -7.31 24.41 -6.22
N ILE A 155 -6.26 25.17 -5.94
CA ILE A 155 -5.07 25.23 -6.78
C ILE A 155 -3.84 25.23 -5.88
N ALA A 156 -2.79 24.53 -6.29
CA ALA A 156 -1.55 24.46 -5.54
C ALA A 156 -0.35 24.36 -6.47
N GLY A 157 0.77 24.94 -6.04
CA GLY A 157 2.07 24.79 -6.69
C GLY A 157 3.06 24.13 -5.74
N LEU A 158 3.93 23.27 -6.28
CA LEU A 158 5.02 22.60 -5.56
C LEU A 158 6.35 22.93 -6.24
N LEU A 159 7.32 23.31 -5.43
CA LEU A 159 8.74 23.30 -5.76
C LEU A 159 9.39 22.16 -4.99
N TYR A 160 10.08 21.27 -5.69
CA TYR A 160 10.72 20.09 -5.12
C TYR A 160 12.15 19.97 -5.63
N ARG A 161 13.08 19.56 -4.76
CA ARG A 161 14.40 19.12 -5.16
C ARG A 161 14.86 17.94 -4.34
N GLN A 162 15.59 17.07 -5.01
CA GLN A 162 16.27 15.92 -4.46
C GLN A 162 17.71 15.96 -4.93
N GLN A 163 18.64 15.76 -4.00
CA GLN A 163 20.06 15.78 -4.26
C GLN A 163 20.75 14.60 -3.59
N TYR A 164 21.58 13.89 -4.37
CA TYR A 164 22.50 12.87 -3.91
C TYR A 164 23.92 13.43 -3.85
N ASP A 165 24.71 12.96 -2.90
CA ASP A 165 26.15 13.26 -2.81
C ASP A 165 26.98 12.56 -3.89
N ARG A 166 26.44 11.50 -4.50
CA ARG A 166 27.08 10.73 -5.58
C ARG A 166 26.28 10.77 -6.88
N ALA A 167 27.00 10.65 -7.99
CA ALA A 167 26.40 10.54 -9.32
C ALA A 167 25.83 9.14 -9.59
N PHE A 168 24.80 9.04 -10.43
CA PHE A 168 24.30 7.75 -10.91
C PHE A 168 25.18 7.20 -12.03
N ASN A 169 25.25 5.87 -12.13
CA ASN A 169 25.91 5.19 -13.24
C ASN A 169 25.07 5.26 -14.53
N ASP A 170 23.73 5.27 -14.39
CA ASP A 170 22.80 5.48 -15.50
C ASP A 170 22.78 6.96 -15.90
N SER A 171 22.95 7.25 -17.20
CA SER A 171 22.94 8.61 -17.74
C SER A 171 21.55 9.27 -17.73
N LEU A 172 20.48 8.48 -17.62
CA LEU A 172 19.11 8.97 -17.53
C LEU A 172 18.76 9.45 -16.11
N LEU A 173 19.54 9.06 -15.10
CA LEU A 173 19.37 9.48 -13.71
C LEU A 173 20.31 10.64 -13.38
N VAL A 174 19.77 11.65 -12.69
CA VAL A 174 20.52 12.83 -12.26
C VAL A 174 20.70 12.82 -10.75
N SER A 175 21.89 13.20 -10.27
CA SER A 175 22.13 13.35 -8.82
C SER A 175 21.41 14.56 -8.24
N ASN A 176 21.06 15.55 -9.04
CA ASN A 176 20.35 16.76 -8.61
C ASN A 176 19.08 16.93 -9.45
N LEU A 177 17.94 16.52 -8.92
CA LEU A 177 16.65 16.68 -9.58
C LEU A 177 15.93 17.91 -9.03
N ASN A 178 15.47 18.78 -9.92
CA ASN A 178 14.46 19.79 -9.61
C ASN A 178 13.15 19.40 -10.29
N ALA A 179 12.06 19.46 -9.54
CA ALA A 179 10.72 19.19 -10.03
C ALA A 179 9.76 20.31 -9.63
N TYR A 180 8.88 20.66 -10.57
CA TYR A 180 7.84 21.65 -10.41
C TYR A 180 6.50 20.96 -10.65
N SER A 181 5.51 21.22 -9.80
CA SER A 181 4.18 20.65 -10.03
C SER A 181 3.07 21.64 -9.74
N LEU A 182 2.03 21.58 -10.57
CA LEU A 182 0.81 22.35 -10.45
C LEU A 182 -0.36 21.40 -10.30
N TYR A 183 -1.16 21.61 -9.26
CA TYR A 183 -2.37 20.87 -8.98
C TYR A 183 -3.56 21.80 -9.04
N ALA A 184 -4.66 21.35 -9.64
CA ALA A 184 -5.94 22.03 -9.57
C ALA A 184 -7.07 21.02 -9.37
N ALA A 185 -8.10 21.42 -8.62
CA ALA A 185 -9.32 20.66 -8.47
C ALA A 185 -10.55 21.57 -8.43
N LEU A 186 -11.61 21.12 -9.08
CA LEU A 186 -12.92 21.76 -9.13
C LEU A 186 -13.96 20.77 -8.61
N LYS A 187 -14.74 21.21 -7.62
CA LYS A 187 -15.84 20.47 -7.02
C LYS A 187 -17.16 21.13 -7.41
N LEU A 188 -17.95 20.38 -8.15
CA LEU A 188 -19.29 20.71 -8.61
C LEU A 188 -20.30 19.77 -7.93
N PRO A 189 -21.62 20.04 -8.01
CA PRO A 189 -22.62 19.08 -7.57
C PRO A 189 -22.42 17.71 -8.25
N ASN A 190 -22.31 16.65 -7.44
CA ASN A 190 -22.07 15.27 -7.86
C ASN A 190 -20.77 15.02 -8.65
N ASN A 191 -19.95 16.03 -8.90
CA ASN A 191 -18.83 15.95 -9.82
C ASN A 191 -17.59 16.57 -9.22
N GLN A 192 -16.45 15.97 -9.50
CA GLN A 192 -15.17 16.52 -9.13
C GLN A 192 -14.15 16.23 -10.20
N ILE A 193 -13.46 17.27 -10.65
CA ILE A 193 -12.41 17.17 -11.64
C ILE A 193 -11.12 17.62 -10.97
N SER A 194 -10.03 16.92 -11.22
CA SER A 194 -8.73 17.29 -10.70
C SER A 194 -7.65 16.95 -11.71
N THR A 195 -6.62 17.77 -11.73
CA THR A 195 -5.46 17.58 -12.58
C THR A 195 -4.18 17.90 -11.80
N GLU A 196 -3.11 17.18 -12.11
CA GLU A 196 -1.76 17.52 -11.70
C GLU A 196 -0.86 17.47 -12.92
N LEU A 197 -0.07 18.51 -13.12
CA LEU A 197 0.98 18.59 -14.14
C LEU A 197 2.31 18.71 -13.42
N SER A 198 3.33 17.97 -13.85
CA SER A 198 4.66 18.09 -13.28
C SER A 198 5.74 18.13 -14.34
N TYR A 199 6.72 19.00 -14.14
CA TYR A 199 7.90 19.13 -14.98
C TYR A 199 9.14 18.83 -14.15
N ALA A 200 9.92 17.83 -14.55
CA ALA A 200 11.18 17.47 -13.91
C ALA A 200 12.17 16.97 -14.96
N ASN A 201 13.42 17.42 -14.92
CA ASN A 201 14.48 16.99 -15.85
C ASN A 201 14.07 16.99 -17.33
N HIS A 202 13.44 18.08 -17.79
CA HIS A 202 12.92 18.22 -19.16
C HIS A 202 11.80 17.24 -19.57
N GLN A 203 11.22 16.52 -18.60
CA GLN A 203 10.13 15.57 -18.81
C GLN A 203 8.83 16.12 -18.18
N LEU A 204 7.71 15.93 -18.88
CA LEU A 204 6.38 16.38 -18.46
C LEU A 204 5.50 15.18 -18.12
N SER A 205 5.02 15.09 -16.90
CA SER A 205 4.04 14.09 -16.46
C SER A 205 2.70 14.77 -16.13
N THR A 206 1.61 14.04 -16.32
CA THR A 206 0.26 14.54 -16.08
C THR A 206 -0.64 13.48 -15.48
N ILE A 207 -1.57 13.88 -14.62
CA ILE A 207 -2.68 13.05 -14.14
C ILE A 207 -3.94 13.88 -14.21
N LEU A 208 -4.97 13.35 -14.88
CA LEU A 208 -6.33 13.85 -14.88
C LEU A 208 -7.24 12.83 -14.20
N SER A 209 -8.17 13.30 -13.38
CA SER A 209 -9.18 12.46 -12.76
C SER A 209 -10.51 13.18 -12.67
N TRP A 210 -11.57 12.47 -13.04
CA TRP A 210 -12.96 12.86 -12.88
C TRP A 210 -13.66 11.85 -11.97
N ASN A 211 -14.24 12.34 -10.87
CA ASN A 211 -15.04 11.58 -9.95
C ASN A 211 -16.49 12.06 -10.03
N TYR A 212 -17.40 11.15 -10.29
CA TYR A 212 -18.83 11.36 -10.27
C TYR A 212 -19.46 10.58 -9.10
N HIS A 213 -20.37 11.19 -8.37
CA HIS A 213 -21.07 10.56 -7.26
C HIS A 213 -22.52 11.03 -7.20
N LEU A 214 -23.47 10.12 -7.43
CA LEU A 214 -24.90 10.37 -7.31
C LEU A 214 -25.57 9.24 -6.53
N LYS A 215 -26.12 9.56 -5.35
CA LYS A 215 -26.83 8.63 -4.47
C LYS A 215 -25.99 7.36 -4.20
N SER A 216 -26.42 6.22 -4.72
CA SER A 216 -25.81 4.90 -4.55
C SER A 216 -24.72 4.58 -5.59
N PHE A 217 -24.49 5.49 -6.54
CA PHE A 217 -23.58 5.29 -7.66
C PHE A 217 -22.39 6.24 -7.58
N SER A 218 -21.20 5.73 -7.84
CA SER A 218 -19.99 6.52 -8.01
C SER A 218 -19.11 5.96 -9.11
N GLN A 219 -18.47 6.84 -9.86
CA GLN A 219 -17.57 6.51 -10.95
C GLN A 219 -16.33 7.39 -10.88
N THR A 220 -15.16 6.80 -11.11
CA THR A 220 -13.90 7.52 -11.28
C THR A 220 -13.33 7.17 -12.64
N LEU A 221 -13.12 8.16 -13.48
CA LEU A 221 -12.32 8.06 -14.68
C LEU A 221 -11.00 8.77 -14.46
N SER A 222 -9.91 8.21 -14.95
CA SER A 222 -8.61 8.86 -14.85
C SER A 222 -7.70 8.50 -16.02
N TYR A 223 -6.85 9.47 -16.35
CA TYR A 223 -5.75 9.33 -17.28
C TYR A 223 -4.48 9.77 -16.57
N ALA A 224 -3.41 9.00 -16.69
CA ALA A 224 -2.10 9.36 -16.19
C ALA A 224 -1.07 9.14 -17.28
N GLN A 225 -0.08 10.02 -17.36
CA GLN A 225 1.13 9.83 -18.13
C GLN A 225 2.31 10.17 -17.24
N ASN A 226 3.19 9.19 -17.00
CA ASN A 226 4.42 9.42 -16.25
C ASN A 226 5.64 9.26 -17.15
N THR A 227 6.35 10.36 -17.36
CA THR A 227 7.57 10.43 -18.17
C THR A 227 8.83 10.59 -17.32
N ILE A 228 8.70 10.92 -16.03
CA ILE A 228 9.84 11.18 -15.13
C ILE A 228 10.59 9.87 -14.86
N TYR A 229 11.81 9.78 -15.37
CA TYR A 229 12.70 8.61 -15.24
C TYR A 229 13.22 8.42 -13.81
N HIS A 230 13.27 9.50 -13.03
CA HIS A 230 13.64 9.43 -11.63
C HIS A 230 12.46 8.91 -10.80
N GLN A 231 12.42 7.60 -10.53
CA GLN A 231 11.47 7.09 -9.55
C GLN A 231 11.81 7.67 -8.18
N PHE A 232 10.97 8.59 -7.71
CA PHE A 232 11.07 9.09 -6.35
C PHE A 232 10.92 7.90 -5.40
N PRO A 233 11.91 7.59 -4.57
CA PRO A 233 11.95 6.35 -3.77
C PRO A 233 10.82 6.22 -2.75
N TYR A 234 10.05 7.29 -2.54
CA TYR A 234 8.94 7.39 -1.58
C TYR A 234 7.59 7.60 -2.24
N ALA A 235 7.59 7.84 -3.56
CA ALA A 235 6.39 7.72 -4.36
C ALA A 235 6.10 6.23 -4.46
N LEU A 236 5.25 5.71 -3.57
CA LEU A 236 4.64 4.42 -3.85
C LEU A 236 3.90 4.60 -5.17
N SER A 237 4.26 3.79 -6.17
CA SER A 237 3.74 3.95 -7.52
C SER A 237 2.21 4.01 -7.46
N ALA A 238 1.68 5.10 -8.00
CA ALA A 238 0.27 5.19 -8.29
C ALA A 238 0.00 4.23 -9.44
N SER A 239 -0.72 3.12 -9.19
CA SER A 239 -1.52 2.35 -10.18
C SER A 239 -0.86 1.95 -11.52
N ILE A 240 0.43 2.20 -11.73
CA ILE A 240 1.20 1.81 -12.90
C ILE A 240 1.94 0.54 -12.51
N LEU A 241 1.63 -0.55 -13.21
CA LEU A 241 2.16 -1.91 -12.96
C LEU A 241 3.67 -2.04 -13.19
N ASN A 242 4.42 -0.96 -13.42
CA ASN A 242 5.86 -1.02 -13.68
C ASN A 242 6.53 0.34 -13.49
N HIS A 243 7.83 0.29 -13.20
CA HIS A 243 8.73 1.41 -12.98
C HIS A 243 9.30 2.04 -14.26
N ASN A 244 9.10 1.41 -15.42
CA ASN A 244 9.65 1.89 -16.69
C ASN A 244 8.93 3.14 -17.22
N THR A 245 9.69 3.98 -17.93
CA THR A 245 9.29 5.32 -18.38
C THR A 245 8.33 5.38 -19.54
N ASP A 246 7.70 6.55 -19.65
CA ASP A 246 6.76 6.96 -20.70
C ASP A 246 5.54 6.05 -20.83
N ARG A 247 4.91 5.82 -19.67
CA ARG A 247 3.70 5.02 -19.58
C ARG A 247 2.48 5.90 -19.43
N LYS A 248 1.44 5.50 -20.15
CA LYS A 248 0.09 6.04 -20.06
C LYS A 248 -0.81 5.02 -19.40
N GLU A 249 -1.69 5.47 -18.53
CA GLU A 249 -2.68 4.63 -17.87
C GLU A 249 -4.05 5.28 -18.02
N ILE A 250 -5.04 4.50 -18.44
CA ILE A 250 -6.45 4.86 -18.37
C ILE A 250 -7.08 3.94 -17.33
N ASN A 251 -7.88 4.49 -16.42
CA ASN A 251 -8.59 3.71 -15.42
C ASN A 251 -10.02 4.20 -15.27
N CYS A 252 -10.95 3.24 -15.18
CA CYS A 252 -12.33 3.41 -14.81
C CYS A 252 -12.64 2.56 -13.55
N ASP A 253 -12.93 3.23 -12.43
CA ASP A 253 -13.52 2.62 -11.25
C ASP A 253 -15.02 2.93 -11.23
N LEU A 254 -15.85 1.94 -10.93
CA LEU A 254 -17.29 2.06 -10.75
C LEU A 254 -17.67 1.40 -9.43
N LYS A 255 -18.53 2.05 -8.66
CA LYS A 255 -19.15 1.48 -7.46
C LYS A 255 -20.64 1.80 -7.45
N TRP A 256 -21.45 0.78 -7.23
CA TRP A 256 -22.90 0.89 -7.25
C TRP A 256 -23.53 0.02 -6.17
N ASN A 257 -24.27 0.64 -5.24
CA ASN A 257 -25.18 -0.10 -4.36
C ASN A 257 -26.45 -0.44 -5.15
N VAL A 258 -26.42 -1.58 -5.86
CA VAL A 258 -27.50 -2.07 -6.73
C VAL A 258 -28.78 -2.30 -5.92
N LEU A 259 -28.63 -2.80 -4.69
CA LEU A 259 -29.69 -2.97 -3.70
C LEU A 259 -29.20 -2.45 -2.34
N THR A 260 -30.09 -2.24 -1.37
CA THR A 260 -29.75 -1.70 -0.03
C THR A 260 -28.61 -2.46 0.66
N ASN A 261 -28.49 -3.75 0.38
CA ASN A 261 -27.52 -4.65 1.02
C ASN A 261 -26.49 -5.21 0.02
N THR A 262 -26.48 -4.75 -1.23
CA THR A 262 -25.63 -5.32 -2.29
C THR A 262 -24.85 -4.21 -2.99
N ASN A 263 -23.53 -4.35 -3.01
CA ASN A 263 -22.61 -3.41 -3.63
C ASN A 263 -21.81 -4.11 -4.73
N LEU A 264 -21.86 -3.55 -5.93
CA LEU A 264 -21.04 -3.89 -7.07
C LEU A 264 -19.88 -2.89 -7.19
N GLN A 265 -18.66 -3.38 -7.32
CA GLN A 265 -17.49 -2.57 -7.65
C GLN A 265 -16.82 -3.15 -8.88
N ILE A 266 -16.53 -2.31 -9.86
CA ILE A 266 -15.79 -2.68 -11.05
C ILE A 266 -14.58 -1.75 -11.15
N HIS A 267 -13.44 -2.31 -11.50
CA HIS A 267 -12.22 -1.57 -11.80
C HIS A 267 -11.67 -2.10 -13.11
N TYR A 268 -11.40 -1.19 -14.03
CA TYR A 268 -10.75 -1.51 -15.28
C TYR A 268 -9.62 -0.52 -15.54
N SER A 269 -8.44 -1.02 -15.87
CA SER A 269 -7.31 -0.17 -16.24
C SER A 269 -6.57 -0.72 -17.44
N ILE A 270 -6.07 0.16 -18.30
CA ILE A 270 -5.19 -0.17 -19.42
C ILE A 270 -3.90 0.64 -19.27
N ASN A 271 -2.76 -0.02 -19.41
CA ASN A 271 -1.44 0.60 -19.43
C ASN A 271 -0.84 0.49 -20.84
N ILE A 272 -0.30 1.60 -21.35
CA ILE A 272 0.29 1.73 -22.69
C ILE A 272 1.69 2.34 -22.53
N GLY A 273 2.67 1.91 -23.33
CA GLY A 273 4.02 2.45 -23.28
C GLY A 273 5.05 1.58 -24.01
N PRO A 274 6.23 2.14 -24.33
CA PRO A 274 7.25 1.49 -25.17
C PRO A 274 7.89 0.26 -24.51
N ALA A 275 7.84 0.14 -23.18
CA ALA A 275 8.32 -1.03 -22.45
C ALA A 275 7.43 -2.28 -22.60
N PHE A 276 6.34 -2.18 -23.37
CA PHE A 276 5.46 -3.28 -23.69
C PHE A 276 5.76 -3.75 -25.12
N SER A 277 6.53 -4.82 -25.25
CA SER A 277 6.78 -5.47 -26.54
C SER A 277 5.49 -6.18 -27.01
N GLY A 278 4.58 -5.44 -27.64
CA GLY A 278 3.30 -5.97 -28.13
C GLY A 278 2.10 -5.11 -27.76
N GLU A 279 1.15 -5.68 -27.03
CA GLU A 279 -0.16 -5.09 -26.72
C GLU A 279 -0.20 -4.31 -25.39
N PRO A 280 -1.16 -3.37 -25.22
CA PRO A 280 -1.43 -2.72 -23.94
C PRO A 280 -1.75 -3.73 -22.83
N PHE A 281 -1.37 -3.41 -21.58
CA PHE A 281 -1.70 -4.26 -20.43
C PHE A 281 -2.99 -3.81 -19.78
N SER A 282 -4.00 -4.66 -19.86
CA SER A 282 -5.27 -4.49 -19.20
C SER A 282 -5.35 -5.24 -17.88
N ARG A 283 -6.19 -4.70 -17.00
CA ARG A 283 -6.57 -5.29 -15.72
C ARG A 283 -8.04 -5.05 -15.53
N PHE A 284 -8.77 -6.09 -15.21
CA PHE A 284 -10.17 -6.02 -14.84
C PHE A 284 -10.37 -6.66 -13.47
N ILE A 285 -11.10 -5.97 -12.60
CA ILE A 285 -11.54 -6.48 -11.31
C ILE A 285 -13.03 -6.19 -11.18
N SER A 286 -13.80 -7.21 -10.82
CA SER A 286 -15.19 -7.05 -10.43
C SER A 286 -15.38 -7.64 -9.05
N SER A 287 -16.18 -6.97 -8.22
CA SER A 287 -16.50 -7.38 -6.87
C SER A 287 -17.98 -7.20 -6.61
N LEU A 288 -18.64 -8.27 -6.17
CA LEU A 288 -20.02 -8.24 -5.71
C LEU A 288 -20.02 -8.59 -4.23
N ALA A 289 -20.47 -7.65 -3.41
CA ALA A 289 -20.56 -7.82 -1.97
C ALA A 289 -22.01 -7.71 -1.49
N TYR A 290 -22.41 -8.60 -0.60
CA TYR A 290 -23.68 -8.59 0.10
C TYR A 290 -23.44 -8.49 1.61
N ASP A 291 -24.11 -7.55 2.28
CA ASP A 291 -24.07 -7.38 3.74
C ASP A 291 -25.48 -7.20 4.29
N LYS A 292 -25.96 -8.16 5.09
CA LYS A 292 -27.27 -8.06 5.75
C LYS A 292 -27.29 -8.86 7.05
N ARG A 293 -27.71 -8.23 8.16
CA ARG A 293 -27.97 -8.89 9.45
C ARG A 293 -26.78 -9.73 9.95
N GLY A 294 -25.57 -9.21 9.81
CA GLY A 294 -24.35 -9.92 10.19
C GLY A 294 -23.83 -10.88 9.14
N THR A 295 -24.63 -11.31 8.15
CA THR A 295 -24.11 -12.04 6.99
C THR A 295 -23.32 -11.11 6.09
N ARG A 296 -22.09 -11.49 5.75
CA ARG A 296 -21.27 -10.85 4.74
C ARG A 296 -20.83 -11.87 3.72
N TRP A 297 -21.01 -11.58 2.45
CA TRP A 297 -20.49 -12.41 1.37
C TRP A 297 -19.91 -11.52 0.29
N LYS A 298 -18.75 -11.88 -0.24
CA LYS A 298 -18.07 -11.10 -1.27
C LYS A 298 -17.43 -12.03 -2.28
N LEU A 299 -17.84 -11.87 -3.53
CA LEU A 299 -17.26 -12.52 -4.70
C LEU A 299 -16.39 -11.51 -5.44
N ASN A 300 -15.17 -11.89 -5.80
CA ASN A 300 -14.28 -11.12 -6.63
C ASN A 300 -13.89 -11.95 -7.85
N PHE A 301 -13.85 -11.29 -9.00
CA PHE A 301 -13.26 -11.79 -10.21
C PHE A 301 -12.13 -10.85 -10.61
N TYR A 302 -11.01 -11.41 -11.01
CA TYR A 302 -9.87 -10.68 -11.52
C TYR A 302 -9.44 -11.28 -12.85
N GLN A 303 -9.13 -10.41 -13.80
CA GLN A 303 -8.45 -10.74 -15.03
C GLN A 303 -7.24 -9.82 -15.16
N TYR A 304 -6.09 -10.43 -15.39
CA TYR A 304 -4.82 -9.75 -15.55
C TYR A 304 -4.13 -10.27 -16.81
N ASP A 305 -3.65 -9.37 -17.67
CA ASP A 305 -2.92 -9.82 -18.87
C ASP A 305 -1.53 -10.39 -18.53
N ARG A 306 -0.87 -9.87 -17.48
CA ARG A 306 0.34 -10.42 -16.85
C ARG A 306 0.30 -10.13 -15.35
N GLU A 307 0.69 -11.09 -14.50
CA GLU A 307 0.76 -10.89 -13.05
C GLU A 307 2.20 -10.55 -12.60
N LEU A 308 2.35 -9.48 -11.81
CA LEU A 308 3.46 -9.31 -10.87
C LEU A 308 2.95 -9.82 -9.51
N ILE A 309 3.21 -11.09 -9.19
CA ILE A 309 2.73 -11.72 -7.95
C ILE A 309 3.41 -11.09 -6.73
N THR A 310 4.66 -10.60 -6.88
CA THR A 310 5.35 -9.80 -5.86
C THR A 310 6.32 -8.80 -6.50
N TRP A 311 6.70 -7.74 -5.78
CA TRP A 311 7.71 -6.77 -6.22
C TRP A 311 9.13 -7.36 -6.29
N ILE A 312 9.36 -8.52 -5.66
CA ILE A 312 10.67 -9.16 -5.52
C ILE A 312 10.88 -10.24 -6.58
N ASP A 313 9.81 -10.85 -7.09
CA ASP A 313 9.89 -11.88 -8.12
C ASP A 313 9.76 -11.26 -9.52
N SER A 314 10.80 -10.53 -9.92
CA SER A 314 10.96 -9.98 -11.27
C SER A 314 11.10 -11.06 -12.35
N THR A 315 11.16 -12.34 -11.97
CA THR A 315 11.23 -13.48 -12.89
C THR A 315 9.89 -13.76 -13.58
N TYR A 316 8.77 -13.27 -13.04
CA TYR A 316 7.43 -13.37 -13.65
C TYR A 316 7.14 -12.29 -14.72
N ILE A 317 8.15 -11.49 -15.10
CA ILE A 317 7.97 -10.36 -16.03
C ILE A 317 7.88 -10.80 -17.51
N SER A 318 8.23 -12.06 -17.85
CA SER A 318 8.35 -12.46 -19.26
C SER A 318 7.54 -13.69 -19.71
N THR A 319 6.62 -14.23 -18.91
CA THR A 319 5.85 -15.42 -19.32
C THR A 319 4.36 -15.15 -19.36
N ILE A 320 3.83 -15.19 -20.58
CA ILE A 320 2.40 -15.37 -20.94
C ILE A 320 1.87 -16.52 -20.06
N PRO A 321 0.74 -16.34 -19.33
CA PRO A 321 -0.53 -15.95 -19.94
C PRO A 321 -1.42 -15.00 -19.12
N GLU A 322 -2.57 -14.64 -19.71
CA GLU A 322 -3.68 -14.03 -18.99
C GLU A 322 -4.11 -14.88 -17.79
N HIS A 323 -4.12 -14.26 -16.60
CA HIS A 323 -4.53 -14.90 -15.36
C HIS A 323 -5.98 -14.55 -15.03
N TYR A 324 -6.78 -15.58 -14.76
CA TYR A 324 -8.10 -15.40 -14.15
C TYR A 324 -8.04 -15.84 -12.70
N ARG A 325 -8.57 -15.00 -11.81
CA ARG A 325 -8.71 -15.34 -10.40
C ARG A 325 -10.16 -15.13 -9.96
N ILE A 326 -10.72 -16.15 -9.32
CA ILE A 326 -12.00 -16.05 -8.63
C ILE A 326 -11.70 -16.17 -7.14
N GLN A 327 -12.20 -15.21 -6.36
CA GLN A 327 -12.12 -15.27 -4.91
C GLN A 327 -13.49 -15.08 -4.30
N THR A 328 -13.82 -15.86 -3.28
CA THR A 328 -15.05 -15.70 -2.52
C THR A 328 -14.74 -15.74 -1.05
N THR A 329 -15.27 -14.78 -0.30
CA THR A 329 -15.10 -14.66 1.15
C THR A 329 -16.47 -14.51 1.77
N GLY A 330 -16.69 -15.20 2.88
CA GLY A 330 -17.98 -15.18 3.57
C GLY A 330 -17.84 -15.18 5.07
N HIS A 331 -18.77 -14.53 5.74
CA HIS A 331 -19.05 -14.63 7.16
C HIS A 331 -20.55 -14.83 7.32
N LEU A 332 -20.93 -15.95 7.93
CA LEU A 332 -22.30 -16.39 8.04
C LEU A 332 -22.63 -16.67 9.52
N PRO A 333 -23.48 -15.87 10.17
CA PRO A 333 -24.01 -16.22 11.48
C PRO A 333 -24.91 -17.45 11.35
N ILE A 334 -24.63 -18.49 12.15
CA ILE A 334 -25.51 -19.66 12.29
C ILE A 334 -26.51 -19.37 13.42
N THR A 335 -26.02 -18.81 14.53
CA THR A 335 -26.82 -18.38 15.68
C THR A 335 -26.32 -17.02 16.17
N THR A 336 -26.90 -16.50 17.25
CA THR A 336 -26.44 -15.25 17.90
C THR A 336 -24.97 -15.29 18.31
N TYR A 337 -24.42 -16.48 18.58
CA TYR A 337 -23.04 -16.64 19.07
C TYR A 337 -22.15 -17.47 18.14
N LEU A 338 -22.74 -18.37 17.33
CA LEU A 338 -22.01 -19.26 16.44
C LEU A 338 -22.01 -18.71 15.01
N PHE A 339 -20.86 -18.72 14.36
CA PHE A 339 -20.71 -18.25 12.98
C PHE A 339 -19.71 -19.11 12.21
N GLN A 340 -19.80 -19.07 10.89
CA GLN A 340 -18.80 -19.61 9.98
C GLN A 340 -18.11 -18.47 9.24
N GLN A 341 -16.83 -18.64 8.94
CA GLN A 341 -16.11 -17.81 7.98
C GLN A 341 -15.46 -18.72 6.96
N PHE A 342 -15.41 -18.29 5.71
CA PHE A 342 -14.68 -19.00 4.69
C PHE A 342 -14.02 -18.03 3.73
N GLU A 343 -12.94 -18.49 3.13
CA GLU A 343 -12.25 -17.86 2.02
C GLU A 343 -11.91 -18.95 1.01
N PHE A 344 -12.13 -18.68 -0.25
CA PHE A 344 -11.72 -19.53 -1.36
C PHE A 344 -11.13 -18.64 -2.42
N SER A 345 -10.03 -19.09 -3.01
CA SER A 345 -9.38 -18.44 -4.13
C SER A 345 -8.91 -19.49 -5.12
N TYR A 346 -9.26 -19.33 -6.38
CA TYR A 346 -8.75 -20.14 -7.47
C TYR A 346 -8.14 -19.23 -8.53
N THR A 347 -6.89 -19.52 -8.91
CA THR A 347 -6.15 -18.80 -9.93
C THR A 347 -5.80 -19.74 -11.07
N LEU A 348 -6.39 -19.49 -12.23
CA LEU A 348 -6.02 -20.11 -13.49
C LEU A 348 -4.75 -19.42 -14.00
N GLN A 349 -3.62 -20.11 -13.94
CA GLN A 349 -2.31 -19.56 -14.32
C GLN A 349 -1.81 -20.06 -15.68
N ASN A 350 -2.22 -21.24 -16.12
CA ASN A 350 -1.90 -21.73 -17.45
C ASN A 350 -3.16 -22.39 -18.05
N LYS A 351 -3.60 -21.89 -19.21
CA LYS A 351 -4.78 -22.40 -19.92
C LYS A 351 -4.50 -23.73 -20.65
N GLU A 352 -3.22 -24.06 -20.85
CA GLU A 352 -2.77 -25.27 -21.54
C GLU A 352 -2.45 -26.41 -20.55
N ASP A 353 -2.10 -26.08 -19.30
CA ASP A 353 -1.74 -27.05 -18.25
C ASP A 353 -2.42 -26.72 -16.92
N TYR A 354 -3.54 -27.40 -16.65
CA TYR A 354 -4.34 -27.18 -15.45
C TYR A 354 -3.67 -27.62 -14.15
N THR A 355 -2.58 -28.40 -14.22
CA THR A 355 -1.82 -28.80 -13.03
C THR A 355 -1.03 -27.63 -12.43
N LYS A 356 -0.90 -26.52 -13.19
CA LYS A 356 -0.21 -25.31 -12.77
C LYS A 356 -1.12 -24.25 -12.15
N ASN A 357 -2.31 -24.62 -11.70
CA ASN A 357 -3.24 -23.68 -11.09
C ASN A 357 -3.04 -23.57 -9.58
N THR A 358 -3.35 -22.39 -9.03
CA THR A 358 -3.29 -22.17 -7.58
C THR A 358 -4.69 -22.22 -6.97
N TYR A 359 -4.83 -22.97 -5.90
CA TYR A 359 -6.03 -23.05 -5.07
C TYR A 359 -5.69 -22.70 -3.63
N HIS A 360 -6.59 -21.96 -2.98
CA HIS A 360 -6.52 -21.66 -1.57
C HIS A 360 -7.94 -21.72 -1.00
N PHE A 361 -8.05 -22.34 0.17
CA PHE A 361 -9.28 -22.45 0.91
C PHE A 361 -9.01 -22.34 2.41
N GLN A 362 -9.81 -21.51 3.06
CA GLN A 362 -9.84 -21.39 4.49
C GLN A 362 -11.27 -21.51 4.97
N TYR A 363 -11.44 -22.19 6.09
CA TYR A 363 -12.71 -22.32 6.76
C TYR A 363 -12.50 -22.14 8.25
N PHE A 364 -13.33 -21.33 8.89
CA PHE A 364 -13.36 -21.17 10.33
C PHE A 364 -14.75 -21.40 10.87
N LEU A 365 -14.83 -22.14 11.97
CA LEU A 365 -16.00 -22.18 12.83
C LEU A 365 -15.70 -21.35 14.07
N GLY A 366 -16.51 -20.32 14.30
CA GLY A 366 -16.31 -19.36 15.37
C GLY A 366 -17.46 -19.33 16.36
N TYR A 367 -17.13 -19.16 17.63
CA TYR A 367 -18.07 -18.90 18.72
C TYR A 367 -17.69 -17.59 19.41
N LYS A 368 -18.64 -16.68 19.53
CA LYS A 368 -18.46 -15.38 20.18
C LYS A 368 -19.58 -15.11 21.16
N LYS A 369 -19.24 -14.89 22.41
CA LYS A 369 -20.21 -14.54 23.46
C LYS A 369 -19.60 -13.49 24.39
N SER A 370 -20.26 -12.33 24.50
CA SER A 370 -19.80 -11.21 25.32
C SER A 370 -18.36 -10.81 24.95
N ILE A 371 -17.44 -10.86 25.90
CA ILE A 371 -16.03 -10.53 25.74
C ILE A 371 -15.21 -11.66 25.09
N TRP A 372 -15.72 -12.89 25.01
CA TRP A 372 -14.94 -14.05 24.56
C TRP A 372 -15.24 -14.40 23.10
N GLU A 373 -14.18 -14.70 22.34
CA GLU A 373 -14.27 -15.21 20.98
C GLU A 373 -13.29 -16.37 20.81
N MET A 374 -13.74 -17.47 20.20
CA MET A 374 -12.90 -18.60 19.81
C MET A 374 -13.20 -18.97 18.37
N ARG A 375 -12.17 -19.28 17.58
CA ARG A 375 -12.28 -19.73 16.20
C ARG A 375 -11.39 -20.95 16.00
N LEU A 376 -11.95 -22.00 15.42
CA LEU A 376 -11.22 -23.16 14.93
C LEU A 376 -11.16 -23.07 13.41
N GLY A 377 -9.97 -23.14 12.86
CA GLY A 377 -9.68 -22.92 11.46
C GLY A 377 -9.06 -24.12 10.78
N TYR A 378 -9.39 -24.30 9.51
CA TYR A 378 -8.73 -25.19 8.57
C TYR A 378 -8.26 -24.35 7.39
N THR A 379 -7.00 -24.50 7.00
CA THR A 379 -6.43 -23.87 5.81
C THR A 379 -5.83 -24.94 4.93
N SER A 380 -6.09 -24.85 3.63
CA SER A 380 -5.44 -25.67 2.61
C SER A 380 -5.07 -24.78 1.44
N TRP A 381 -3.86 -24.93 0.93
CA TRP A 381 -3.46 -24.31 -0.33
C TRP A 381 -2.61 -25.25 -1.15
N GLN A 382 -2.65 -25.03 -2.46
CA GLN A 382 -1.79 -25.65 -3.43
C GLN A 382 -1.44 -24.61 -4.50
N SER A 383 -0.17 -24.55 -4.87
CA SER A 383 0.40 -23.67 -5.87
C SER A 383 1.49 -24.43 -6.62
N PRO A 384 1.68 -24.21 -7.93
CA PRO A 384 2.76 -24.84 -8.69
C PRO A 384 4.16 -24.46 -8.23
N HIS A 385 4.30 -23.32 -7.55
CA HIS A 385 5.59 -22.79 -7.12
C HIS A 385 5.53 -22.43 -5.64
N ASN A 386 6.69 -22.45 -4.98
CA ASN A 386 6.82 -21.73 -3.73
C ASN A 386 6.64 -20.24 -4.04
N PHE A 387 5.86 -19.54 -3.24
CA PHE A 387 5.57 -18.14 -3.48
C PHE A 387 5.75 -17.32 -2.21
N TYR A 388 6.14 -16.07 -2.42
CA TYR A 388 6.37 -15.10 -1.38
C TYR A 388 5.04 -14.41 -1.04
N ILE A 389 4.50 -14.61 0.16
CA ILE A 389 3.31 -13.89 0.63
C ILE A 389 3.75 -12.68 1.44
N ALA A 390 3.24 -11.51 1.06
CA ALA A 390 3.40 -10.28 1.83
C ALA A 390 2.84 -10.47 3.25
N ASP A 391 3.62 -10.13 4.28
CA ASP A 391 3.16 -10.19 5.66
C ASP A 391 1.98 -9.23 5.83
N GLU A 392 0.89 -9.74 6.40
CA GLU A 392 -0.38 -9.00 6.53
C GLU A 392 -0.24 -7.68 7.32
N ILE A 393 0.77 -7.57 8.18
CA ILE A 393 1.02 -6.37 9.00
C ILE A 393 2.15 -5.51 8.41
N SER A 394 3.12 -6.13 7.74
CA SER A 394 4.24 -5.45 7.10
C SER A 394 4.38 -5.91 5.65
N PRO A 395 3.59 -5.35 4.73
CA PRO A 395 3.47 -5.80 3.33
C PRO A 395 4.80 -5.78 2.55
N GLU A 396 5.80 -5.06 3.05
CA GLU A 396 7.19 -5.04 2.58
C GLU A 396 7.99 -6.32 2.87
N TYR A 397 7.53 -7.21 3.77
CA TYR A 397 8.16 -8.49 4.04
C TYR A 397 7.40 -9.62 3.41
N TYR A 398 8.13 -10.63 2.96
CA TYR A 398 7.53 -11.79 2.37
C TYR A 398 7.96 -13.05 3.11
N SER A 399 6.99 -13.88 3.47
CA SER A 399 7.26 -15.24 3.91
C SER A 399 7.27 -16.17 2.70
N MET A 400 8.30 -17.00 2.56
CA MET A 400 8.28 -18.06 1.55
C MET A 400 7.27 -19.12 1.98
N CYS A 401 6.18 -19.21 1.24
CA CYS A 401 5.18 -20.26 1.39
C CYS A 401 5.58 -21.45 0.51
N SER A 402 5.48 -22.64 1.09
CA SER A 402 5.59 -23.89 0.35
C SER A 402 4.48 -23.97 -0.70
N SER A 403 4.78 -24.65 -1.81
CA SER A 403 3.83 -24.96 -2.89
C SER A 403 2.53 -25.56 -2.36
N GLU A 404 2.58 -26.33 -1.28
CA GLU A 404 1.40 -26.88 -0.62
C GLU A 404 1.41 -26.65 0.89
N GLU A 405 0.23 -26.52 1.47
CA GLU A 405 0.03 -26.48 2.92
C GLU A 405 -1.34 -27.05 3.26
N THR A 406 -1.41 -27.75 4.39
CA THR A 406 -2.67 -28.06 5.05
C THR A 406 -2.45 -27.86 6.54
N ALA A 407 -3.20 -26.96 7.15
CA ALA A 407 -2.98 -26.55 8.52
C ALA A 407 -4.29 -26.41 9.30
N ILE A 408 -4.21 -26.65 10.59
CA ILE A 408 -5.28 -26.39 11.55
C ILE A 408 -4.84 -25.20 12.40
N SER A 409 -5.77 -24.28 12.68
CA SER A 409 -5.54 -23.15 13.54
C SER A 409 -6.59 -23.00 14.63
N ILE A 410 -6.20 -22.36 15.72
CA ILE A 410 -7.09 -21.92 16.79
C ILE A 410 -6.80 -20.46 17.07
N THR A 411 -7.84 -19.65 17.16
CA THR A 411 -7.75 -18.29 17.69
C THR A 411 -8.64 -18.19 18.91
N THR A 412 -8.12 -17.63 20.00
CA THR A 412 -8.92 -17.21 21.15
C THR A 412 -8.68 -15.73 21.40
N GLY A 413 -9.74 -15.00 21.78
CA GLY A 413 -9.68 -13.59 22.05
C GLY A 413 -10.57 -13.18 23.21
N LEU A 414 -10.12 -12.17 23.94
CA LEU A 414 -10.85 -11.48 24.99
C LEU A 414 -10.93 -10.00 24.62
N LYS A 415 -12.14 -9.46 24.50
CA LYS A 415 -12.39 -8.06 24.18
C LYS A 415 -13.09 -7.38 25.35
N PHE A 416 -12.32 -6.65 26.13
CA PHE A 416 -12.78 -5.71 27.15
C PHE A 416 -13.07 -4.34 26.51
N LYS A 417 -13.64 -3.42 27.30
CA LYS A 417 -13.95 -2.05 26.84
C LYS A 417 -12.69 -1.31 26.37
N GLU A 418 -11.59 -1.44 27.11
CA GLU A 418 -10.34 -0.70 26.94
C GLU A 418 -9.17 -1.62 26.54
N ALA A 419 -9.40 -2.92 26.41
CA ALA A 419 -8.34 -3.86 26.05
C ALA A 419 -8.87 -5.00 25.18
N ALA A 420 -8.06 -5.45 24.23
CA ALA A 420 -8.31 -6.67 23.49
C ALA A 420 -7.05 -7.55 23.50
N PHE A 421 -7.20 -8.77 23.98
CA PHE A 421 -6.18 -9.81 23.91
C PHE A 421 -6.59 -10.84 22.85
N SER A 422 -5.65 -11.31 22.05
CA SER A 422 -5.86 -12.50 21.23
C SER A 422 -4.60 -13.36 21.15
N LEU A 423 -4.83 -14.67 21.12
CA LEU A 423 -3.84 -15.70 20.91
C LEU A 423 -4.27 -16.51 19.69
N TYR A 424 -3.39 -16.64 18.72
CA TYR A 424 -3.56 -17.48 17.55
C TYR A 424 -2.45 -18.53 17.52
N GLY A 425 -2.81 -19.76 17.25
CA GLY A 425 -1.90 -20.87 17.01
C GLY A 425 -2.29 -21.59 15.73
N GLU A 426 -1.31 -21.97 14.92
CA GLU A 426 -1.48 -22.74 13.70
C GLU A 426 -0.43 -23.85 13.62
N LYS A 427 -0.86 -25.02 13.17
CA LYS A 427 -0.03 -26.19 12.99
C LYS A 427 -0.21 -26.76 11.59
N SER A 428 0.90 -26.86 10.85
CA SER A 428 0.94 -27.61 9.59
C SER A 428 0.76 -29.11 9.86
N LEU A 429 -0.07 -29.75 9.05
CA LEU A 429 -0.27 -31.19 8.98
C LEU A 429 0.70 -31.85 8.00
N LEU A 430 1.22 -31.11 7.01
CA LEU A 430 2.19 -31.60 6.03
C LEU A 430 3.63 -31.52 6.54
N SER A 431 3.92 -30.59 7.45
CA SER A 431 5.25 -30.40 8.04
C SER A 431 5.22 -30.41 9.55
N SER A 432 5.77 -31.48 10.15
CA SER A 432 5.82 -31.67 11.60
C SER A 432 6.63 -30.61 12.34
N LYS A 433 7.49 -29.84 11.66
CA LYS A 433 8.27 -28.73 12.27
C LYS A 433 7.65 -27.35 12.08
N LYS A 434 6.67 -27.19 11.19
CA LYS A 434 6.06 -25.88 10.88
C LYS A 434 4.88 -25.60 11.82
N TYR A 435 4.96 -24.48 12.54
CA TYR A 435 3.90 -23.95 13.40
C TYR A 435 3.99 -22.42 13.43
N ARG A 436 2.91 -21.75 13.78
CA ARG A 436 2.85 -20.28 13.94
C ARG A 436 2.08 -19.95 15.19
N ILE A 437 2.62 -19.06 16.03
CA ILE A 437 1.96 -18.56 17.23
C ILE A 437 1.99 -17.04 17.18
N ARG A 438 0.84 -16.40 17.43
CA ARG A 438 0.70 -14.94 17.46
C ARG A 438 -0.05 -14.53 18.73
N ILE A 439 0.54 -13.64 19.50
CA ILE A 439 -0.07 -13.03 20.70
C ILE A 439 -0.26 -11.55 20.42
N GLN A 440 -1.45 -11.02 20.62
CA GLN A 440 -1.76 -9.62 20.39
C GLN A 440 -2.44 -9.03 21.63
N LEU A 441 -1.87 -7.95 22.16
CA LEU A 441 -2.47 -7.11 23.19
C LEU A 441 -2.68 -5.70 22.64
N LYS A 442 -3.95 -5.31 22.49
CA LYS A 442 -4.36 -3.94 22.19
C LYS A 442 -4.90 -3.33 23.48
N VAL A 443 -4.36 -2.19 23.89
CA VAL A 443 -4.88 -1.43 25.03
C VAL A 443 -5.24 -0.04 24.50
N SER A 444 -6.49 0.35 24.68
CA SER A 444 -6.97 1.71 24.53
C SER A 444 -6.88 2.34 25.92
N ILE A 445 -5.82 3.08 26.15
CA ILE A 445 -5.72 3.98 27.30
C ILE A 445 -6.32 5.29 26.79
N PHE A 446 -7.32 5.82 27.51
CA PHE A 446 -8.21 6.97 27.20
C PHE A 446 -9.62 6.60 26.72
#